data_AF-A0A2P8APY5-F1
#
_entry.id   AF-A0A2P8APY5-F1
#
_cell.length_a   1.000
_cell.length_b   1.000
_cell.length_c   1.000
_cell.angle_alpha   90.00
_cell.angle_beta   90.00
_cell.angle_gamma   90.00
#
_symmetry.space_group_name_H-M   'P 1'
#
loop_
_entity.id
_entity.type
_entity.pdbx_description
1 polymer ?
#
loop_
_entity_poly.entity_id
_entity_poly.type
_entity_poly.pdbx_seq_one_letter_code
_entity_poly.pdbx_strand_id
1 'polypeptide(L)'
;MHRVQYANALHASHYWDLRRTKPVGPHALVFLYASLDPLFADPRRPYYEIKAASRLFRDGSDVQDLPALLAELCEIADGYLAGGGVFDPVAQMTQAGEPMPAEARYVGVSVSTLLGTGDALPGPGGMGIPGRNLVVMSDDNLLVVERPARAHEQAVVYSTCPHFSGGGVEYRSWLPLSPEHQVHPAWRWLQRLNQLVMTGQERKAAMAGTVDGRRRR
;
A
#
# COMPACT_ATOMS: atom_id res chain seq x y z
N MET A 1 -0.36 -4.63 8.90
CA MET A 1 -1.83 -4.85 8.84
C MET A 1 -2.63 -3.65 9.35
N HIS A 2 -2.47 -3.18 10.60
CA HIS A 2 -3.19 -1.98 11.12
C HIS A 2 -3.08 -0.74 10.20
N ARG A 3 -1.88 -0.49 9.66
CA ARG A 3 -1.65 0.62 8.72
C ARG A 3 -2.39 0.49 7.39
N VAL A 4 -2.57 -0.71 6.86
CA VAL A 4 -3.33 -0.93 5.60
C VAL A 4 -4.82 -0.68 5.83
N GLN A 5 -5.37 -1.17 6.95
CA GLN A 5 -6.75 -0.86 7.35
C GLN A 5 -6.96 0.64 7.54
N TYR A 6 -6.03 1.28 8.26
CA TYR A 6 -6.07 2.71 8.55
C TYR A 6 -5.94 3.54 7.28
N ALA A 7 -5.08 3.15 6.33
CA ALA A 7 -4.95 3.81 5.04
C ALA A 7 -6.27 3.76 4.23
N ASN A 8 -6.99 2.63 4.26
CA ASN A 8 -8.31 2.55 3.63
C ASN A 8 -9.37 3.40 4.34
N ALA A 9 -9.34 3.46 5.67
CA ALA A 9 -10.23 4.32 6.44
C ALA A 9 -9.98 5.81 6.18
N LEU A 10 -8.70 6.24 6.16
CA LEU A 10 -8.30 7.59 5.78
C LEU A 10 -8.70 7.92 4.35
N HIS A 11 -8.49 7.01 3.41
CA HIS A 11 -8.94 7.16 2.03
C HIS A 11 -10.45 7.42 1.97
N ALA A 12 -11.24 6.64 2.70
CA ALA A 12 -12.69 6.81 2.77
C ALA A 12 -13.10 8.15 3.41
N SER A 13 -12.38 8.61 4.45
CA SER A 13 -12.57 9.95 5.03
C SER A 13 -12.30 11.04 3.99
N HIS A 14 -11.15 11.02 3.33
CA HIS A 14 -10.78 11.99 2.30
C HIS A 14 -11.77 12.01 1.13
N TYR A 15 -12.19 10.83 0.66
CA TYR A 15 -13.21 10.69 -0.37
C TYR A 15 -14.49 11.42 0.03
N TRP A 16 -14.99 11.19 1.24
CA TRP A 16 -16.19 11.85 1.74
C TRP A 16 -16.02 13.35 1.91
N ASP A 17 -14.95 13.79 2.57
CA ASP A 17 -14.75 15.20 2.92
C ASP A 17 -14.56 16.07 1.68
N LEU A 18 -13.88 15.55 0.66
CA LEU A 18 -13.55 16.31 -0.56
C LEU A 18 -14.57 16.14 -1.69
N ARG A 19 -15.62 15.32 -1.52
CA ARG A 19 -16.60 14.97 -2.57
C ARG A 19 -17.31 16.15 -3.25
N ARG A 20 -17.36 17.32 -2.61
CA ARG A 20 -18.05 18.53 -3.14
C ARG A 20 -17.10 19.60 -3.65
N THR A 21 -15.80 19.45 -3.47
CA THR A 21 -14.82 20.50 -3.77
C THR A 21 -13.72 19.98 -4.69
N LYS A 22 -13.06 18.90 -4.30
CA LYS A 22 -11.98 18.27 -5.06
C LYS A 22 -12.11 16.75 -4.95
N PRO A 23 -13.09 16.14 -5.66
CA PRO A 23 -13.41 14.74 -5.50
C PRO A 23 -12.17 13.85 -5.70
N VAL A 24 -12.06 12.84 -4.84
CA VAL A 24 -11.03 11.80 -4.88
C VAL A 24 -11.65 10.59 -5.58
N GLY A 25 -10.86 9.89 -6.39
CA GLY A 25 -11.30 8.69 -7.10
C GLY A 25 -11.58 7.51 -6.16
N PRO A 26 -12.07 6.38 -6.71
CA PRO A 26 -12.42 5.19 -5.94
C PRO A 26 -11.21 4.42 -5.40
N HIS A 27 -9.99 4.74 -5.88
CA HIS A 27 -8.76 4.03 -5.55
C HIS A 27 -7.73 4.95 -4.87
N ALA A 28 -6.85 4.34 -4.09
CA ALA A 28 -5.65 4.97 -3.54
C ALA A 28 -4.49 3.98 -3.50
N LEU A 29 -3.30 4.42 -3.87
CA LEU A 29 -2.08 3.62 -3.87
C LEU A 29 -1.29 3.86 -2.59
N VAL A 30 -0.74 2.81 -1.99
CA VAL A 30 0.00 2.87 -0.73
C VAL A 30 1.25 1.99 -0.82
N PHE A 31 2.42 2.59 -0.73
CA PHE A 31 3.68 1.87 -0.56
C PHE A 31 4.00 1.71 0.93
N LEU A 32 4.38 0.51 1.33
CA LEU A 32 4.59 0.11 2.71
C LEU A 32 6.08 -0.05 2.98
N TYR A 33 6.53 0.50 4.10
CA TYR A 33 7.92 0.42 4.53
C TYR A 33 7.98 -0.01 5.99
N ALA A 34 8.92 -0.89 6.33
CA ALA A 34 9.26 -1.22 7.70
C ALA A 34 10.43 -0.36 8.16
N SER A 35 10.30 0.29 9.30
CA SER A 35 11.34 1.05 9.96
C SER A 35 11.48 0.57 11.40
N LEU A 36 12.70 0.52 11.91
CA LEU A 36 12.94 0.25 13.33
C LEU A 36 12.46 1.45 14.13
N ASP A 37 11.65 1.22 15.16
CA ASP A 37 11.29 2.29 16.08
C ASP A 37 12.49 2.58 17.01
N PRO A 38 13.12 3.75 16.92
CA PRO A 38 14.29 4.08 17.72
C PRO A 38 13.95 4.19 19.22
N LEU A 39 12.67 4.36 19.58
CA LEU A 39 12.23 4.43 20.98
C LEU A 39 12.15 3.05 21.64
N PHE A 40 12.09 1.97 20.85
CA PHE A 40 12.08 0.59 21.34
C PHE A 40 13.46 -0.05 21.14
N ALA A 41 14.35 0.29 22.07
CA ALA A 41 15.78 0.00 22.02
C ALA A 41 16.19 -1.43 22.41
N ASP A 42 15.27 -2.38 22.66
CA ASP A 42 15.67 -3.76 22.98
C ASP A 42 16.22 -4.45 21.73
N PRO A 43 17.55 -4.69 21.62
CA PRO A 43 18.14 -5.28 20.43
C PRO A 43 17.73 -6.74 20.25
N ARG A 44 17.24 -7.40 21.31
CA ARG A 44 16.79 -8.79 21.28
C ARG A 44 15.35 -8.92 20.76
N ARG A 45 14.60 -7.82 20.75
CA ARG A 45 13.22 -7.74 20.26
C ARG A 45 13.01 -6.43 19.52
N PRO A 46 13.66 -6.26 18.35
CA PRO A 46 13.49 -5.05 17.55
C PRO A 46 12.01 -4.85 17.21
N TYR A 47 11.49 -3.68 17.56
CA TYR A 47 10.13 -3.29 17.19
C TYR A 47 10.17 -2.59 15.83
N TYR A 48 9.43 -3.14 14.87
CA TYR A 48 9.28 -2.54 13.55
C TYR A 48 7.94 -1.83 13.44
N GLU A 49 7.99 -0.55 13.09
CA GLU A 49 6.82 0.19 12.69
C GLU A 49 6.64 0.11 11.16
N ILE A 50 5.39 -0.03 10.72
CA ILE A 50 5.06 0.13 9.30
C ILE A 50 4.73 1.60 9.03
N LYS A 51 5.48 2.20 8.10
CA LYS A 51 5.23 3.51 7.51
C LYS A 51 4.54 3.36 6.16
N ALA A 52 3.77 4.37 5.78
CA ALA A 52 3.02 4.39 4.53
C ALA A 52 3.30 5.66 3.73
N ALA A 53 3.58 5.50 2.44
CA ALA A 53 3.62 6.58 1.47
C ALA A 53 2.48 6.39 0.48
N SER A 54 1.56 7.37 0.39
CA SER A 54 0.31 7.19 -0.34
C SER A 54 0.10 8.21 -1.44
N ARG A 55 -0.65 7.78 -2.47
CA ARG A 55 -1.15 8.61 -3.55
C ARG A 55 -2.66 8.46 -3.61
N LEU A 56 -3.35 9.58 -3.40
CA LEU A 56 -4.76 9.73 -3.73
C LEU A 56 -4.87 10.17 -5.18
N PHE A 57 -5.85 9.64 -5.89
CA PHE A 57 -6.15 10.04 -7.26
C PHE A 57 -7.32 11.01 -7.26
N ARG A 58 -7.30 12.02 -8.13
CA ARG A 58 -8.50 12.85 -8.31
C ARG A 58 -9.55 12.02 -9.04
N ASP A 59 -10.81 12.25 -8.75
CA ASP A 59 -11.89 11.57 -9.46
C ASP A 59 -11.89 11.98 -10.94
N GLY A 60 -12.14 11.00 -11.80
CA GLY A 60 -11.96 11.10 -13.24
C GLY A 60 -12.20 9.75 -13.92
N SER A 61 -12.40 9.75 -15.24
CA SER A 61 -12.64 8.52 -16.00
C SER A 61 -11.42 7.58 -16.05
N ASP A 62 -10.23 8.17 -15.98
CA ASP A 62 -8.92 7.53 -15.96
C ASP A 62 -8.66 6.68 -14.70
N VAL A 63 -9.37 6.97 -13.60
CA VAL A 63 -9.15 6.30 -12.31
C VAL A 63 -10.27 5.32 -11.93
N GLN A 64 -11.23 5.05 -12.82
CA GLN A 64 -12.33 4.10 -12.54
C GLN A 64 -11.94 2.64 -12.83
N ASP A 65 -11.08 2.43 -13.83
CA ASP A 65 -10.57 1.10 -14.20
C ASP A 65 -9.26 0.83 -13.45
N LEU A 66 -9.34 0.10 -12.35
CA LEU A 66 -8.18 -0.23 -11.52
C LEU A 66 -7.05 -0.95 -12.30
N PRO A 67 -7.31 -2.02 -13.06
CA PRO A 67 -6.29 -2.61 -13.93
C PRO A 67 -5.60 -1.60 -14.86
N ALA A 68 -6.35 -0.75 -15.55
CA ALA A 68 -5.78 0.26 -16.45
C ALA A 68 -4.93 1.29 -15.69
N LEU A 69 -5.44 1.79 -14.56
CA LEU A 69 -4.71 2.71 -13.68
C LEU A 69 -3.37 2.13 -13.20
N LEU A 70 -3.37 0.86 -12.76
CA LEU A 70 -2.14 0.20 -12.34
C LEU A 70 -1.17 -0.05 -13.49
N ALA A 71 -1.67 -0.33 -14.69
CA ALA A 71 -0.84 -0.47 -15.89
C ALA A 71 -0.11 0.85 -16.20
N GLU A 72 -0.83 1.98 -16.19
CA GLU A 72 -0.23 3.31 -16.38
C GLU A 72 0.83 3.64 -15.32
N LEU A 73 0.57 3.30 -14.05
CA LEU A 73 1.56 3.47 -12.98
C LEU A 73 2.81 2.62 -13.19
N CYS A 74 2.67 1.42 -13.75
CA CYS A 74 3.81 0.60 -14.14
C CYS A 74 4.62 1.27 -15.25
N GLU A 75 3.96 1.84 -16.27
CA GLU A 75 4.65 2.56 -17.37
C GLU A 75 5.45 3.75 -16.84
N ILE A 76 4.89 4.52 -15.89
CA ILE A 76 5.59 5.63 -15.23
C ILE A 76 6.84 5.10 -14.48
N ALA A 77 6.69 4.02 -13.71
CA ALA A 77 7.81 3.40 -12.98
C ALA A 77 8.91 2.86 -13.91
N ASP A 78 8.52 2.19 -15.00
CA ASP A 78 9.44 1.72 -16.04
C ASP A 78 10.18 2.90 -16.70
N GLY A 79 9.50 4.02 -16.93
CA GLY A 79 10.11 5.26 -17.42
C GLY A 79 11.25 5.79 -16.52
N TYR A 80 11.10 5.71 -15.20
CA TYR A 80 12.17 6.09 -14.25
C TYR A 80 13.34 5.10 -14.24
N LEU A 81 13.09 3.82 -14.53
CA LEU A 81 14.13 2.80 -14.59
C LEU A 81 14.83 2.74 -15.96
N ALA A 82 14.27 3.37 -16.98
CA ALA A 82 14.87 3.45 -18.31
C ALA A 82 16.27 4.08 -18.25
N GLY A 83 17.16 3.65 -19.16
CA GLY A 83 18.53 4.19 -19.26
C GLY A 83 19.40 3.97 -18.02
N GLY A 84 19.03 3.06 -17.11
CA GLY A 84 19.77 2.80 -15.88
C GLY A 84 19.38 3.70 -14.70
N GLY A 85 18.24 4.41 -14.80
CA GLY A 85 17.72 5.24 -13.72
C GLY A 85 17.26 4.45 -12.49
N VAL A 86 16.81 5.20 -11.48
CA VAL A 86 16.31 4.71 -10.19
C VAL A 86 14.87 5.14 -10.00
N PHE A 87 14.05 4.20 -9.53
CA PHE A 87 12.67 4.45 -9.15
C PHE A 87 12.53 4.44 -7.61
N ASP A 88 12.14 5.57 -7.04
CA ASP A 88 11.81 5.76 -5.63
C ASP A 88 10.37 6.27 -5.50
N PRO A 89 9.41 5.40 -5.12
CA PRO A 89 8.00 5.77 -5.07
C PRO A 89 7.70 6.93 -4.13
N VAL A 90 8.44 7.05 -3.02
CA VAL A 90 8.23 8.14 -2.04
C VAL A 90 8.46 9.48 -2.72
N ALA A 91 9.54 9.62 -3.49
CA ALA A 91 9.88 10.86 -4.16
C ALA A 91 9.10 11.09 -5.47
N GLN A 92 8.73 10.03 -6.19
CA GLN A 92 8.30 10.13 -7.59
C GLN A 92 6.83 9.77 -7.83
N MET A 93 6.19 9.03 -6.91
CA MET A 93 4.85 8.48 -7.14
C MET A 93 3.88 8.71 -5.97
N THR A 94 4.27 9.43 -4.93
CA THR A 94 3.40 9.74 -3.79
C THR A 94 3.23 11.25 -3.59
N GLN A 95 2.10 11.64 -3.00
CA GLN A 95 1.75 13.05 -2.77
C GLN A 95 1.69 13.38 -1.27
N ALA A 96 1.42 12.36 -0.44
CA ALA A 96 1.35 12.46 1.00
C ALA A 96 1.96 11.19 1.60
N GLY A 97 3.15 11.33 2.18
CA GLY A 97 3.81 10.28 2.94
C GLY A 97 4.00 10.72 4.37
N GLU A 98 3.87 9.79 5.31
CA GLU A 98 4.53 9.97 6.60
C GLU A 98 6.02 10.25 6.34
N PRO A 99 6.69 11.12 7.15
CA PRO A 99 8.12 11.30 7.04
C PRO A 99 8.81 9.94 7.02
N MET A 100 9.48 9.63 5.91
CA MET A 100 10.06 8.30 5.68
C MET A 100 11.49 8.29 6.22
N PRO A 101 11.81 7.47 7.24
CA PRO A 101 13.18 7.36 7.74
C PRO A 101 14.12 6.84 6.65
N ALA A 102 15.39 7.26 6.69
CA ALA A 102 16.37 6.90 5.66
C ALA A 102 16.66 5.38 5.64
N GLU A 103 16.56 4.74 6.80
CA GLU A 103 16.75 3.31 7.03
C GLU A 103 15.48 2.47 6.78
N ALA A 104 14.35 3.10 6.44
CA ALA A 104 13.11 2.39 6.17
C ALA A 104 13.27 1.49 4.94
N ARG A 105 12.81 0.24 5.05
CA ARG A 105 12.90 -0.76 3.99
C ARG A 105 11.54 -1.02 3.39
N TYR A 106 11.48 -1.05 2.08
CA TYR A 106 10.26 -1.41 1.37
C TYR A 106 9.82 -2.83 1.72
N VAL A 107 8.52 -3.02 2.01
CA VAL A 107 7.94 -4.32 2.36
C VAL A 107 6.71 -4.70 1.55
N GLY A 108 6.22 -3.81 0.68
CA GLY A 108 5.12 -4.13 -0.23
C GLY A 108 4.34 -2.92 -0.71
N VAL A 109 3.36 -3.18 -1.57
CA VAL A 109 2.45 -2.19 -2.13
C VAL A 109 1.01 -2.65 -1.94
N SER A 110 0.13 -1.69 -1.66
CA SER A 110 -1.29 -1.90 -1.46
C SER A 110 -2.08 -0.94 -2.33
N VAL A 111 -3.18 -1.42 -2.90
CA VAL A 111 -4.21 -0.56 -3.48
C VAL A 111 -5.48 -0.65 -2.65
N SER A 112 -5.91 0.49 -2.14
CA SER A 112 -7.17 0.68 -1.43
C SER A 112 -8.26 1.03 -2.42
N THR A 113 -9.38 0.31 -2.38
CA THR A 113 -10.57 0.54 -3.20
C THR A 113 -11.78 0.72 -2.31
N LEU A 114 -12.58 1.75 -2.55
CA LEU A 114 -13.85 1.96 -1.85
C LEU A 114 -14.94 1.13 -2.52
N LEU A 115 -15.76 0.47 -1.71
CA LEU A 115 -16.89 -0.35 -2.17
C LEU A 115 -18.17 0.47 -1.94
N GLY A 116 -18.92 0.75 -3.00
CA GLY A 116 -20.14 1.57 -2.91
C GLY A 116 -19.88 3.08 -3.08
N THR A 117 -19.31 3.46 -4.22
CA THR A 117 -19.17 4.86 -4.65
C THR A 117 -20.45 5.39 -5.30
N GLY A 118 -20.72 6.69 -5.21
CA GLY A 118 -21.91 7.35 -5.80
C GLY A 118 -22.98 7.79 -4.80
N ASP A 119 -24.21 8.05 -5.26
CA ASP A 119 -25.31 8.60 -4.45
C ASP A 119 -25.87 7.62 -3.39
N ALA A 120 -25.50 6.34 -3.48
CA ALA A 120 -25.95 5.27 -2.58
C ALA A 120 -24.96 4.98 -1.44
N LEU A 121 -24.25 6.00 -0.95
CA LEU A 121 -23.33 5.86 0.19
C LEU A 121 -24.13 5.41 1.44
N PRO A 122 -23.73 4.32 2.13
CA PRO A 122 -24.47 3.77 3.26
C PRO A 122 -24.27 4.62 4.54
N GLY A 123 -24.84 5.83 4.54
CA GLY A 123 -25.00 6.72 5.70
C GLY A 123 -23.94 7.81 5.87
N PRO A 124 -24.01 8.57 6.98
CA PRO A 124 -23.24 9.80 7.15
C PRO A 124 -21.77 9.51 7.53
N GLY A 125 -20.84 10.12 6.80
CA GLY A 125 -19.41 10.19 7.16
C GLY A 125 -18.52 9.20 6.41
N GLY A 126 -17.29 9.62 6.08
CA GLY A 126 -16.38 8.84 5.24
C GLY A 126 -15.91 7.53 5.84
N MET A 127 -15.84 7.41 7.16
CA MET A 127 -15.54 6.13 7.83
C MET A 127 -16.62 5.06 7.62
N GLY A 128 -17.82 5.47 7.19
CA GLY A 128 -18.94 4.58 6.88
C GLY A 128 -18.86 3.86 5.54
N ILE A 129 -17.98 4.30 4.62
CA ILE A 129 -17.84 3.69 3.29
C ILE A 129 -17.04 2.39 3.45
N PRO A 130 -17.50 1.22 3.02
CA PRO A 130 -16.70 0.00 3.07
C PRO A 130 -15.55 0.06 2.06
N GLY A 131 -14.53 -0.79 2.25
CA GLY A 131 -13.39 -0.80 1.36
C GLY A 131 -12.63 -2.12 1.37
N ARG A 132 -11.87 -2.35 0.30
CA ARG A 132 -10.99 -3.49 0.12
C ARG A 132 -9.59 -3.01 -0.21
N ASN A 133 -8.59 -3.66 0.37
CA ASN A 133 -7.21 -3.51 -0.07
C ASN A 133 -6.73 -4.79 -0.73
N LEU A 134 -6.08 -4.66 -1.88
CA LEU A 134 -5.22 -5.71 -2.43
C LEU A 134 -3.78 -5.34 -2.08
N VAL A 135 -3.04 -6.27 -1.49
CA VAL A 135 -1.67 -6.05 -1.02
C VAL A 135 -0.76 -7.10 -1.64
N VAL A 136 0.35 -6.66 -2.22
CA VAL A 136 1.47 -7.52 -2.62
C VAL A 136 2.65 -7.17 -1.74
N MET A 137 3.17 -8.16 -1.02
CA MET A 137 4.34 -8.02 -0.18
C MET A 137 5.63 -8.15 -1.02
N SER A 138 6.76 -7.70 -0.47
CA SER A 138 8.06 -7.80 -1.15
C SER A 138 8.55 -9.24 -1.38
N ASP A 139 7.94 -10.22 -0.70
CA ASP A 139 8.16 -11.66 -0.88
C ASP A 139 7.06 -12.33 -1.74
N ASP A 140 6.33 -11.53 -2.51
CA ASP A 140 5.21 -11.94 -3.38
C ASP A 140 4.00 -12.55 -2.66
N ASN A 141 3.96 -12.51 -1.32
CA ASN A 141 2.74 -12.87 -0.59
C ASN A 141 1.60 -11.88 -0.89
N LEU A 142 0.40 -12.43 -1.06
CA LEU A 142 -0.79 -11.67 -1.40
C LEU A 142 -1.70 -11.58 -0.18
N LEU A 143 -2.23 -10.38 0.08
CA LEU A 143 -3.25 -10.17 1.09
C LEU A 143 -4.45 -9.42 0.50
N VAL A 144 -5.65 -9.84 0.90
CA VAL A 144 -6.86 -9.05 0.75
C VAL A 144 -7.31 -8.63 2.14
N VAL A 145 -7.45 -7.32 2.34
CA VAL A 145 -7.94 -6.76 3.61
C VAL A 145 -9.26 -6.07 3.37
N GLU A 146 -10.34 -6.66 3.88
CA GLU A 146 -11.68 -6.13 3.72
C GLU A 146 -12.13 -5.42 4.98
N ARG A 147 -12.52 -4.15 4.82
CA ARG A 147 -13.06 -3.31 5.89
C ARG A 147 -14.56 -3.12 5.67
N PRO A 148 -15.42 -3.65 6.56
CA PRO A 148 -16.85 -3.39 6.50
C PRO A 148 -17.18 -1.93 6.84
N ALA A 149 -18.38 -1.50 6.43
CA ALA A 149 -18.92 -0.21 6.81
C ALA A 149 -19.04 -0.10 8.34
N ARG A 150 -18.64 1.03 8.92
CA ARG A 150 -18.82 1.37 10.36
C ARG A 150 -18.15 0.46 11.39
N ALA A 151 -17.39 -0.56 10.99
CA ALA A 151 -16.64 -1.45 11.89
C ALA A 151 -15.16 -1.52 11.47
N HIS A 152 -14.46 -0.40 11.60
CA HIS A 152 -13.05 -0.26 11.17
C HIS A 152 -12.06 -1.16 11.93
N GLU A 153 -12.42 -1.60 13.14
CA GLU A 153 -11.63 -2.53 13.95
C GLU A 153 -11.84 -4.01 13.51
N GLN A 154 -12.94 -4.31 12.82
CA GLN A 154 -13.32 -5.65 12.38
C GLN A 154 -12.99 -5.84 10.90
N ALA A 155 -11.70 -5.94 10.54
CA ALA A 155 -11.35 -6.32 9.17
C ALA A 155 -11.08 -7.82 9.07
N VAL A 156 -11.48 -8.39 7.94
CA VAL A 156 -11.15 -9.75 7.54
C VAL A 156 -9.90 -9.70 6.68
N VAL A 157 -8.94 -10.59 6.96
CA VAL A 157 -7.73 -10.73 6.15
C VAL A 157 -7.73 -12.08 5.48
N TYR A 158 -7.58 -12.07 4.17
CA TYR A 158 -7.27 -13.24 3.38
C TYR A 158 -5.81 -13.18 2.97
N SER A 159 -5.07 -14.27 3.16
CA SER A 159 -3.62 -14.28 2.94
C SER A 159 -3.16 -15.58 2.27
N THR A 160 -2.14 -15.48 1.41
CA THR A 160 -1.42 -16.67 0.91
C THR A 160 -0.46 -17.25 1.93
N CYS A 161 0.00 -16.43 2.89
CA CYS A 161 0.84 -16.92 3.99
C CYS A 161 -0.02 -17.26 5.23
N PRO A 162 0.31 -18.36 5.92
CA PRO A 162 -0.37 -18.73 7.16
C PRO A 162 -0.10 -17.67 8.23
N HIS A 163 -1.15 -17.30 8.96
CA HIS A 163 -1.01 -16.47 10.15
C HIS A 163 -0.67 -17.34 11.35
N PHE A 164 0.39 -16.98 12.07
CA PHE A 164 0.67 -17.56 13.39
C PHE A 164 0.37 -16.49 14.44
N SER A 165 -0.77 -16.62 15.12
CA SER A 165 -1.09 -15.78 16.28
C SER A 165 -0.31 -16.32 17.49
N GLY A 166 0.62 -15.53 18.01
CA GLY A 166 1.46 -15.89 19.15
C GLY A 166 0.73 -15.92 20.50
N GLY A 167 -0.44 -16.57 20.57
CA GLY A 167 -1.16 -16.84 21.82
C GLY A 167 -1.99 -15.69 22.41
N GLY A 168 -2.34 -14.67 21.62
CA GLY A 168 -3.24 -13.57 22.02
C GLY A 168 -4.68 -13.74 21.53
N VAL A 169 -5.63 -12.98 22.11
CA VAL A 169 -7.00 -12.90 21.62
C VAL A 169 -7.00 -12.43 20.16
N GLU A 170 -7.50 -13.26 19.24
CA GLU A 170 -7.61 -12.92 17.84
C GLU A 170 -8.75 -11.91 17.63
N TYR A 171 -8.40 -10.63 17.57
CA TYR A 171 -9.36 -9.57 17.19
C TYR A 171 -9.72 -9.59 15.69
N ARG A 172 -9.12 -10.49 14.90
CA ARG A 172 -9.17 -10.48 13.42
C ARG A 172 -9.29 -11.89 12.88
N SER A 173 -10.21 -12.07 11.93
CA SER A 173 -10.33 -13.32 11.18
C SER A 173 -9.27 -13.36 10.10
N TRP A 174 -8.27 -14.23 10.28
CA TRP A 174 -7.31 -14.60 9.24
C TRP A 174 -7.80 -15.83 8.52
N LEU A 175 -7.98 -15.71 7.21
CA LEU A 175 -8.50 -16.75 6.36
C LEU A 175 -7.51 -17.02 5.21
N PRO A 176 -7.47 -18.25 4.69
CA PRO A 176 -6.74 -18.53 3.46
C PRO A 176 -7.28 -17.71 2.29
N LEU A 177 -6.40 -17.25 1.41
CA LEU A 177 -6.80 -16.57 0.17
C LEU A 177 -7.50 -17.55 -0.78
N SER A 178 -8.80 -17.39 -0.99
CA SER A 178 -9.58 -18.24 -1.89
C SER A 178 -9.27 -17.99 -3.38
N PRO A 179 -9.56 -18.96 -4.28
CA PRO A 179 -9.38 -18.77 -5.73
C PRO A 179 -10.15 -17.56 -6.29
N GLU A 180 -11.32 -17.24 -5.76
CA GLU A 180 -12.12 -16.08 -6.17
C GLU A 180 -11.40 -14.74 -5.91
N HIS A 181 -10.60 -14.66 -4.84
CA HIS A 181 -9.77 -13.48 -4.61
C HIS A 181 -8.63 -13.38 -5.62
N GLN A 182 -8.11 -14.51 -6.11
CA GLN A 182 -6.95 -14.57 -7.00
C GLN A 182 -7.27 -14.23 -8.45
N VAL A 183 -8.54 -14.34 -8.88
CA VAL A 183 -8.95 -13.99 -10.25
C VAL A 183 -9.05 -12.48 -10.53
N HIS A 184 -8.80 -11.63 -9.53
CA HIS A 184 -8.91 -10.19 -9.69
C HIS A 184 -7.89 -9.65 -10.72
N PRO A 185 -8.32 -8.96 -11.80
CA PRO A 185 -7.43 -8.60 -12.92
C PRO A 185 -6.31 -7.61 -12.54
N ALA A 186 -6.50 -6.85 -11.46
CA ALA A 186 -5.50 -5.92 -10.94
C ALA A 186 -4.24 -6.59 -10.37
N TRP A 187 -4.29 -7.88 -9.99
CA TRP A 187 -3.15 -8.56 -9.36
C TRP A 187 -1.89 -8.50 -10.20
N ARG A 188 -2.01 -8.82 -11.50
CA ARG A 188 -0.89 -8.81 -12.44
C ARG A 188 -0.13 -7.49 -12.41
N TRP A 189 -0.87 -6.38 -12.47
CA TRP A 189 -0.27 -5.04 -12.53
C TRP A 189 0.27 -4.61 -11.16
N LEU A 190 -0.40 -4.96 -10.07
CA LEU A 190 0.10 -4.66 -8.73
C LEU A 190 1.39 -5.44 -8.42
N GLN A 191 1.48 -6.70 -8.83
CA GLN A 191 2.69 -7.51 -8.73
C GLN A 191 3.82 -6.95 -9.60
N ARG A 192 3.51 -6.54 -10.84
CA ARG A 192 4.48 -5.87 -11.70
C ARG A 192 5.00 -4.58 -11.06
N LEU A 193 4.12 -3.75 -10.51
CA LEU A 193 4.52 -2.54 -9.80
C LEU A 193 5.42 -2.86 -8.59
N ASN A 194 5.08 -3.88 -7.80
CA ASN A 194 5.92 -4.37 -6.69
C ASN A 194 7.34 -4.70 -7.16
N GLN A 195 7.48 -5.44 -8.26
CA GLN A 195 8.78 -5.81 -8.85
C GLN A 195 9.58 -4.58 -9.33
N LEU A 196 8.91 -3.59 -9.91
CA LEU A 196 9.54 -2.34 -10.33
C LEU A 196 10.07 -1.54 -9.15
N VAL A 197 9.31 -1.48 -8.05
CA VAL A 197 9.78 -0.87 -6.81
C VAL A 197 11.00 -1.60 -6.28
N MET A 198 10.95 -2.93 -6.17
CA MET A 198 12.08 -3.74 -5.70
C MET A 198 13.34 -3.49 -6.53
N THR A 199 13.21 -3.50 -7.86
CA THR A 199 14.32 -3.19 -8.79
C THR A 199 14.88 -1.78 -8.52
N GLY A 200 14.01 -0.80 -8.30
CA GLY A 200 14.41 0.56 -7.94
C GLY A 200 15.19 0.64 -6.62
N GLN A 201 14.74 -0.07 -5.59
CA GLN A 201 15.41 -0.13 -4.29
C GLN A 201 16.80 -0.79 -4.40
N GLU A 202 16.92 -1.88 -5.15
CA GLU A 202 18.20 -2.56 -5.39
C GLU A 202 19.21 -1.65 -6.09
N ARG A 203 18.79 -0.95 -7.15
CA ARG A 203 19.65 0.00 -7.86
C ARG A 203 20.08 1.17 -6.96
N LYS A 204 19.15 1.71 -6.16
CA LYS A 204 19.43 2.76 -5.19
C LYS A 204 20.50 2.32 -4.20
N ALA A 205 20.39 1.10 -3.67
CA ALA A 205 21.37 0.53 -2.74
C ALA A 205 22.74 0.30 -3.41
N ALA A 206 22.78 -0.22 -4.63
CA ALA A 206 24.02 -0.43 -5.39
C ALA A 206 24.77 0.88 -5.66
N MET A 207 24.04 1.95 -6.01
CA MET A 207 24.62 3.29 -6.20
C MET A 207 25.19 3.85 -4.90
N ALA A 208 24.48 3.73 -3.78
CA ALA A 208 24.98 4.17 -2.48
C ALA A 208 26.27 3.45 -2.07
N GLY A 209 26.32 2.12 -2.24
CA GLY A 209 27.52 1.32 -1.96
C GLY A 209 28.71 1.67 -2.86
N THR A 210 28.46 2.03 -4.12
CA THR A 210 29.52 2.46 -5.06
C THR A 210 30.13 3.82 -4.68
N VAL A 211 29.31 4.75 -4.18
CA VAL A 211 29.75 6.07 -3.73
C VAL A 211 30.58 5.98 -2.44
N ASP A 212 30.16 5.14 -1.48
CA ASP A 212 30.92 4.91 -0.25
C ASP A 212 32.26 4.20 -0.51
N GLY A 213 32.31 3.28 -1.48
CA GLY A 213 33.56 2.64 -1.91
C GLY A 213 34.57 3.60 -2.56
N ARG A 214 34.11 4.68 -3.22
CA ARG A 214 34.98 5.74 -3.77
C ARG A 214 35.46 6.73 -2.73
N ARG A 215 34.68 7.01 -1.67
CA ARG A 215 35.08 7.92 -0.58
C ARG A 215 36.09 7.32 0.39
N ARG A 216 36.26 5.99 0.38
CA ARG A 216 37.19 5.25 1.25
C ARG A 216 38.52 4.88 0.58
N ARG A 217 38.78 5.36 -0.65
CA ARG A 217 40.04 5.14 -1.37
C ARG A 217 40.88 6.40 -1.44
#